data_AF-H0I472-F1
#
_entry.id   AF-H0I472-F1
#
_cell.length_a   1.000
_cell.length_b   1.000
_cell.length_c   1.000
_cell.angle_alpha   90.00
_cell.angle_beta   90.00
_cell.angle_gamma   90.00
#
_symmetry.space_group_name_H-M   'P 1'
#
loop_
_entity.id
_entity.type
_entity.pdbx_description
1 polymer ?
#
loop_
_entity_poly.entity_id
_entity_poly.type
_entity_poly.pdbx_seq_one_letter_code
_entity_poly.pdbx_strand_id
1 'polypeptide(L)'
;RLKVSPPRSHRRWSGEAKARLIEASLAPGANVSAIAREAGLAPSQLFGWRRKALKGDAENRRGGEGRLGFVEIATTAAQIEIEVAGVIIRAGADIGQDQLVKIVRAVKSA
;
A
#
# COMPACT_ATOMS: atom_id res chain seq x y z
N ARG A 1 -34.86 -6.68 3.94
CA ARG A 1 -34.82 -6.22 2.52
C ARG A 1 -33.68 -5.20 2.40
N LEU A 2 -32.49 -5.59 1.95
CA LEU A 2 -31.36 -4.66 1.81
C LEU A 2 -31.56 -3.81 0.55
N LYS A 3 -31.59 -2.48 0.72
CA LYS A 3 -31.66 -1.52 -0.40
C LYS A 3 -30.35 -1.61 -1.18
N VAL A 4 -30.45 -1.83 -2.49
CA VAL A 4 -29.32 -1.81 -3.42
C VAL A 4 -28.72 -0.40 -3.40
N SER A 5 -27.49 -0.26 -2.91
CA SER A 5 -26.73 1.00 -3.00
C SER A 5 -26.52 1.36 -4.47
N PRO A 6 -26.61 2.65 -4.85
CA PRO A 6 -26.42 3.08 -6.23
C PRO A 6 -25.04 2.63 -6.76
N PRO A 7 -24.94 2.29 -8.06
CA PRO A 7 -23.69 1.82 -8.64
C PRO A 7 -22.61 2.90 -8.44
N ARG A 8 -21.59 2.58 -7.64
CA ARG A 8 -20.40 3.43 -7.51
C ARG A 8 -19.77 3.54 -8.90
N SER A 9 -19.78 4.73 -9.48
CA SER A 9 -19.06 4.99 -10.74
C SER A 9 -17.58 4.72 -10.50
N HIS A 10 -17.07 3.64 -11.08
CA HIS A 10 -15.66 3.31 -11.02
C HIS A 10 -14.93 4.28 -11.94
N ARG A 11 -14.35 5.35 -11.36
CA ARG A 11 -13.47 6.26 -12.09
C ARG A 11 -12.44 5.43 -12.85
N ARG A 12 -12.48 5.49 -14.18
CA ARG A 12 -11.47 4.86 -15.04
C ARG A 12 -10.20 5.70 -14.96
N TRP A 13 -9.10 5.04 -14.64
CA TRP A 13 -7.78 5.65 -14.60
C TRP A 13 -7.04 5.31 -15.89
N SER A 14 -6.42 6.32 -16.51
CA SER A 14 -5.49 6.07 -17.62
C SER A 14 -4.26 5.31 -17.09
N GLY A 15 -3.62 4.54 -17.99
CA GLY A 15 -2.39 3.82 -17.63
C GLY A 15 -1.30 4.76 -17.13
N GLU A 16 -1.17 5.93 -17.74
CA GLU A 16 -0.22 6.98 -17.36
C GLU A 16 -0.50 7.56 -15.97
N ALA A 17 -1.77 7.92 -15.68
CA ALA A 17 -2.13 8.48 -14.38
C ALA A 17 -1.90 7.45 -13.26
N LYS A 18 -2.20 6.17 -13.53
CA LYS A 18 -1.88 5.06 -12.63
C LYS A 18 -0.37 4.93 -12.41
N ALA A 19 0.44 5.00 -13.48
CA ALA A 19 1.89 4.89 -13.37
C ALA A 19 2.50 6.00 -12.51
N ARG A 20 2.11 7.26 -12.74
CA ARG A 20 2.59 8.42 -11.94
C ARG A 20 2.27 8.27 -10.45
N LEU A 21 1.05 7.81 -10.12
CA LEU A 21 0.67 7.60 -8.72
C LEU A 21 1.43 6.45 -8.07
N ILE A 22 1.69 5.37 -8.82
CA ILE A 22 2.52 4.26 -8.33
C ILE A 22 3.94 4.77 -8.05
N GLU A 23 4.55 5.50 -8.99
CA GLU A 23 5.89 6.05 -8.84
C GLU A 23 6.00 6.99 -7.63
N ALA A 24 5.07 7.93 -7.48
CA ALA A 24 5.01 8.81 -6.30
C ALA A 24 4.90 8.01 -4.98
N SER A 25 4.16 6.90 -4.99
CA SER A 25 4.00 6.02 -3.82
C SER A 25 5.23 5.14 -3.50
N LEU A 26 6.21 5.09 -4.40
CA LEU A 26 7.46 4.34 -4.22
C LEU A 26 8.60 5.20 -3.68
N ALA A 27 8.45 6.53 -3.67
CA ALA A 27 9.44 7.43 -3.12
C ALA A 27 9.69 7.15 -1.61
N PRO A 28 10.94 7.25 -1.12
CA PRO A 28 11.25 7.13 0.30
C PRO A 28 10.43 8.12 1.13
N GLY A 29 9.80 7.65 2.22
CA GLY A 29 8.96 8.48 3.09
C GLY A 29 7.59 8.85 2.51
N ALA A 30 7.21 8.34 1.33
CA ALA A 30 5.92 8.62 0.72
C ALA A 30 4.75 8.14 1.58
N ASN A 31 3.78 9.02 1.83
CA ASN A 31 2.53 8.68 2.47
C ASN A 31 1.49 8.30 1.40
N VAL A 32 1.37 7.00 1.15
CA VAL A 32 0.46 6.42 0.14
C VAL A 32 -0.98 6.90 0.33
N SER A 33 -1.45 6.99 1.58
CA SER A 33 -2.82 7.42 1.89
C SER A 33 -3.04 8.91 1.64
N ALA A 34 -2.03 9.75 1.87
CA ALA A 34 -2.09 11.17 1.50
C ALA A 34 -2.15 11.34 -0.03
N ILE A 35 -1.25 10.67 -0.76
CA ILE A 35 -1.20 10.69 -2.23
C ILE A 35 -2.53 10.22 -2.83
N ALA A 36 -3.12 9.15 -2.27
CA ALA A 36 -4.39 8.64 -2.73
C ALA A 36 -5.53 9.63 -2.52
N ARG A 37 -5.62 10.26 -1.33
CA ARG A 37 -6.66 11.26 -1.03
C ARG A 37 -6.57 12.47 -1.95
N GLU A 38 -5.36 13.01 -2.16
CA GLU A 38 -5.13 14.14 -3.06
C GLU A 38 -5.54 13.80 -4.50
N ALA A 39 -5.33 12.55 -4.93
CA ALA A 39 -5.73 12.07 -6.25
C ALA A 39 -7.22 11.68 -6.37
N GLY A 40 -8.00 11.75 -5.28
CA GLY A 40 -9.40 11.27 -5.25
C GLY A 40 -9.52 9.75 -5.40
N LEU A 41 -8.49 9.03 -4.96
CA LEU A 41 -8.34 7.57 -5.02
C LEU A 41 -8.51 6.95 -3.63
N ALA A 42 -9.19 5.81 -3.54
CA ALA A 42 -9.18 5.03 -2.30
C ALA A 42 -7.75 4.53 -1.99
N PRO A 43 -7.20 4.72 -0.78
CA PRO A 43 -5.86 4.26 -0.45
C PRO A 43 -5.62 2.77 -0.76
N SER A 44 -6.61 1.92 -0.48
CA SER A 44 -6.57 0.48 -0.78
C SER A 44 -6.32 0.16 -2.26
N GLN A 45 -6.83 0.99 -3.18
CA GLN A 45 -6.62 0.84 -4.61
C GLN A 45 -5.17 1.16 -4.99
N LEU A 46 -4.59 2.23 -4.43
CA LEU A 46 -3.18 2.59 -4.67
C LEU A 46 -2.23 1.55 -4.07
N PHE A 47 -2.51 1.05 -2.86
CA PHE A 47 -1.75 -0.05 -2.26
C PHE A 47 -1.79 -1.32 -3.14
N GLY A 48 -2.96 -1.67 -3.67
CA GLY A 48 -3.11 -2.80 -4.58
C GLY A 48 -2.30 -2.63 -5.87
N TRP A 49 -2.24 -1.42 -6.41
CA TRP A 49 -1.43 -1.11 -7.59
C TRP A 49 0.07 -1.15 -7.30
N ARG A 50 0.51 -0.55 -6.19
CA ARG A 50 1.91 -0.56 -5.74
C ARG A 50 2.42 -1.99 -5.54
N ARG A 51 1.63 -2.86 -4.90
CA ARG A 51 1.98 -4.28 -4.72
C ARG A 51 2.12 -5.01 -6.04
N LYS A 52 1.21 -4.77 -7.00
CA LYS A 52 1.28 -5.39 -8.33
C LYS A 52 2.49 -4.91 -9.12
N ALA A 53 2.84 -3.63 -9.04
CA ALA A 53 4.03 -3.09 -9.68
C ALA A 53 5.31 -3.73 -9.12
N LEU A 54 5.45 -3.81 -7.80
CA LEU A 54 6.60 -4.47 -7.16
C LEU A 54 6.69 -5.96 -7.49
N LYS A 55 5.56 -6.66 -7.60
CA LYS A 55 5.53 -8.08 -7.99
C LYS A 55 5.91 -8.29 -9.46
N GLY A 56 5.37 -7.48 -10.37
CA GLY A 56 5.71 -7.55 -11.79
C GLY A 56 7.19 -7.22 -12.04
N ASP A 57 7.75 -6.29 -11.27
CA ASP A 57 9.18 -5.95 -11.32
C ASP A 57 10.07 -7.09 -10.81
N ALA A 58 9.62 -7.84 -9.80
CA ALA A 58 10.28 -9.04 -9.29
C ALA A 58 10.15 -10.27 -10.23
N GLU A 59 9.07 -10.36 -11.01
CA GLU A 59 8.92 -11.38 -12.07
C GLU A 59 9.79 -11.03 -13.29
N ASN A 60 9.87 -9.76 -13.68
CA ASN A 60 10.75 -9.28 -14.76
C ASN A 60 12.24 -9.45 -14.42
N ARG A 61 12.64 -9.20 -13.15
CA ARG A 61 14.02 -9.43 -12.67
C ARG A 61 14.45 -10.91 -12.67
N ARG A 62 13.50 -11.85 -12.58
CA ARG A 62 13.80 -13.29 -12.63
C ARG A 62 14.02 -13.82 -14.06
N GLY A 63 13.64 -13.07 -15.08
CA GLY A 63 13.87 -13.43 -16.49
C GLY A 63 15.20 -12.93 -17.06
N GLY A 64 16.01 -12.19 -16.29
CA GLY A 64 17.26 -11.58 -16.74
C GLY A 64 18.46 -12.02 -15.90
N GLU A 65 18.85 -13.28 -15.99
CA GLU A 65 20.16 -13.70 -15.50
C GLU A 65 21.26 -13.09 -16.38
N GLY A 66 22.09 -12.22 -15.80
CA GLY A 66 23.19 -11.62 -16.55
C GLY A 66 24.03 -10.54 -15.88
N ARG A 67 24.07 -10.42 -14.54
CA ARG A 67 25.24 -9.88 -13.83
C ARG A 67 25.12 -10.04 -12.32
N LEU A 68 26.02 -10.82 -11.74
CA LEU A 68 26.26 -10.88 -10.31
C LEU A 68 26.83 -9.53 -9.85
N GLY A 69 26.01 -8.73 -9.19
CA GLY A 69 26.43 -7.63 -8.34
C GLY A 69 25.63 -7.75 -7.06
N PHE A 70 26.32 -7.81 -5.92
CA PHE A 70 25.66 -7.91 -4.61
C PHE A 70 24.69 -6.75 -4.45
N VAL A 71 23.38 -7.06 -4.49
CA VAL A 71 22.32 -6.11 -4.16
C VAL A 71 22.07 -6.27 -2.68
N GLU A 72 22.27 -5.19 -1.93
CA GLU A 72 21.73 -5.07 -0.59
C GLU A 72 20.23 -5.35 -0.65
N ILE A 73 19.80 -6.47 -0.04
CA ILE A 73 18.38 -6.77 0.09
C ILE A 73 17.84 -5.80 1.14
N ALA A 74 17.45 -4.62 0.69
CA ALA A 74 16.56 -3.77 1.46
C ALA A 74 15.26 -4.57 1.63
N THR A 75 15.12 -5.24 2.77
CA THR A 75 13.87 -5.87 3.17
C THR A 75 12.86 -4.73 3.29
N THR A 76 12.09 -4.47 2.22
CA THR A 76 10.91 -3.64 2.33
C THR A 76 9.94 -4.45 3.19
N ALA A 77 10.07 -4.33 4.51
CA ALA A 77 9.26 -5.05 5.46
C ALA A 77 7.80 -4.85 5.05
N ALA A 78 7.08 -5.95 4.86
CA ALA A 78 5.68 -5.89 4.49
C ALA A 78 4.94 -5.13 5.60
N GLN A 79 4.46 -3.93 5.27
CA GLN A 79 3.73 -3.08 6.21
C GLN A 79 2.24 -3.27 6.01
N ILE A 80 1.51 -3.47 7.11
CA ILE A 80 0.06 -3.52 7.17
C ILE A 80 -0.42 -2.16 7.69
N GLU A 81 -1.33 -1.52 6.94
CA GLU A 81 -2.02 -0.29 7.37
C GLU A 81 -3.45 -0.65 7.76
N ILE A 82 -3.84 -0.29 8.99
CA ILE A 82 -5.17 -0.52 9.54
C ILE A 82 -5.79 0.85 9.83
N GLU A 83 -6.96 1.13 9.25
CA GLU A 83 -7.73 2.34 9.53
C GLU A 83 -8.94 2.01 10.42
N VAL A 84 -9.07 2.69 11.56
CA VAL A 84 -10.20 2.54 12.48
C VAL A 84 -10.65 3.92 12.94
N ALA A 85 -11.89 4.30 12.62
CA ALA A 85 -12.50 5.58 13.03
C ALA A 85 -11.62 6.82 12.74
N GLY A 86 -10.89 6.81 11.62
CA GLY A 86 -9.98 7.90 11.22
C GLY A 86 -8.57 7.82 11.80
N VAL A 87 -8.29 6.86 12.70
CA VAL A 87 -6.94 6.58 13.20
C VAL A 87 -6.25 5.57 12.28
N ILE A 88 -5.00 5.86 11.90
CA ILE A 88 -4.19 5.01 11.04
C ILE A 88 -3.09 4.33 11.86
N ILE A 89 -3.09 3.01 11.85
CA ILE A 89 -2.08 2.16 12.49
C ILE A 89 -1.22 1.54 11.39
N ARG A 90 0.10 1.72 11.48
CA ARG A 90 1.08 1.10 10.57
C ARG A 90 1.90 0.07 11.34
N ALA A 91 1.88 -1.17 10.89
CA ALA A 91 2.59 -2.27 11.50
C ALA A 91 3.53 -2.93 10.49
N GLY A 92 4.82 -2.98 10.81
CA GLY A 92 5.80 -3.78 10.06
C GLY A 92 5.74 -5.26 10.43
N ALA A 93 6.39 -6.10 9.62
CA ALA A 93 6.49 -7.55 9.85
C ALA A 93 7.27 -7.91 11.14
N ASP A 94 7.98 -6.95 11.71
CA ASP A 94 8.71 -7.02 12.98
C ASP A 94 7.79 -6.87 14.22
N ILE A 95 6.54 -6.42 14.05
CA ILE A 95 5.60 -6.26 15.16
C ILE A 95 4.89 -7.59 15.45
N GLY A 96 5.16 -8.13 16.64
CA GLY A 96 4.44 -9.28 17.17
C GLY A 96 2.96 -8.97 17.49
N GLN A 97 2.11 -10.00 17.43
CA GLN A 97 0.66 -9.89 17.66
C GLN A 97 0.32 -9.20 19.00
N ASP A 98 0.98 -9.56 20.09
CA ASP A 98 0.67 -9.02 21.42
C ASP A 98 0.94 -7.52 21.51
N GLN A 99 2.01 -7.07 20.85
CA GLN A 99 2.36 -5.65 20.77
C GLN A 99 1.34 -4.89 19.92
N LEU A 100 0.92 -5.47 18.78
CA LEU A 100 -0.12 -4.88 17.95
C LEU A 100 -1.46 -4.74 18.70
N VAL A 101 -1.86 -5.76 19.47
CA VAL A 101 -3.09 -5.73 20.28
C VAL A 101 -3.02 -4.62 21.34
N LYS A 102 -1.87 -4.44 22.01
CA LYS A 102 -1.67 -3.36 22.99
C LYS A 102 -1.82 -1.99 22.34
N ILE A 103 -1.20 -1.78 21.18
CA ILE A 103 -1.29 -0.53 20.42
C ILE A 103 -2.75 -0.24 20.03
N VAL A 104 -3.45 -1.23 19.47
CA VAL A 104 -4.87 -1.07 19.08
C VAL A 104 -5.76 -0.74 20.28
N ARG A 105 -5.54 -1.37 21.44
CA ARG A 105 -6.30 -1.06 22.65
C ARG A 105 -6.02 0.35 23.16
N ALA A 106 -4.76 0.76 23.19
CA ALA A 106 -4.36 2.10 23.61
C ALA A 106 -4.98 3.19 22.73
N VAL A 107 -5.00 2.97 21.41
CA VAL A 107 -5.65 3.86 20.44
C VAL A 107 -7.16 3.96 20.66
N LYS A 108 -7.83 2.85 21.00
CA LYS A 108 -9.28 2.84 21.28
C LYS A 108 -9.67 3.53 22.59
N SER A 109 -8.73 3.69 23.52
CA SER A 109 -8.97 4.32 24.83
C SER A 109 -8.61 5.81 24.88
N ALA A 110 -8.05 6.36 23.81
CA ALA A 110 -7.76 7.78 23.64
C ALA A 110 -8.97 8.50 23.04
#